data_AF-T0JYU5-F1
#
_entry.id   AF-T0JYU5-F1
#
_cell.length_a   1.000
_cell.length_b   1.000
_cell.length_c   1.000
_cell.angle_alpha   90.00
_cell.angle_beta   90.00
_cell.angle_gamma   90.00
#
_symmetry.space_group_name_H-M   'P 1'
#
loop_
_entity.id
_entity.type
_entity.pdbx_description
1 polymer ?
#
loop_
_entity_poly.entity_id
_entity_poly.type
_entity_poly.pdbx_seq_one_letter_code
_entity_poly.pdbx_strand_id
1 'polypeptide(L)'
;MRYTRLEMLGRDFTGPALKEWVELCGCWAGGLRGLRLKILIGGGIFEPTASFASLNNNAEAQAMDISKFPEPRPEWIEEGLRRMGKLRELEVELCVLDWDDGQKIAWCESLETILNERREGGEVRVRCVERLMEDRGPKREIVGEGEKQDGYGY
;
A
#
# COMPACT_ATOMS: atom_id res chain seq x y z
N MET A 1 -2.74 18.31 10.97
CA MET A 1 -1.90 17.62 9.95
C MET A 1 -2.84 16.79 9.08
N ARG A 2 -2.70 16.82 7.75
CA ARG A 2 -3.56 16.02 6.86
C ARG A 2 -2.91 14.66 6.65
N TYR A 3 -3.70 13.61 6.87
CA TYR A 3 -3.32 12.21 6.73
C TYR A 3 -4.33 11.52 5.82
N THR A 4 -3.88 10.56 5.02
CA THR A 4 -4.77 9.72 4.21
C THR A 4 -4.27 8.28 4.18
N ARG A 5 -5.17 7.34 3.93
CA ARG A 5 -4.87 5.93 3.70
C ARG A 5 -5.35 5.55 2.30
N LEU A 6 -4.51 4.84 1.57
CA LEU A 6 -4.80 4.37 0.23
C LEU A 6 -4.38 2.90 0.11
N GLU A 7 -5.21 2.13 -0.57
CA GLU A 7 -4.89 0.78 -1.00
C GLU A 7 -4.69 0.80 -2.51
N MET A 8 -3.57 0.24 -2.97
CA MET A 8 -3.13 0.24 -4.36
C MET A 8 -2.74 -1.17 -4.77
N LEU A 9 -3.08 -1.53 -6.00
CA LEU A 9 -2.55 -2.72 -6.65
C LEU A 9 -1.25 -2.35 -7.36
N GLY A 10 -0.30 -3.28 -7.48
CA GLY A 10 0.97 -3.01 -8.15
C GLY A 10 0.80 -2.54 -9.60
N ARG A 11 -0.26 -3.00 -10.29
CA ARG A 11 -0.64 -2.52 -11.63
C ARG A 11 -1.01 -1.04 -11.69
N ASP A 12 -1.47 -0.44 -10.59
CA ASP A 12 -1.90 0.97 -10.54
C ASP A 12 -0.69 1.93 -10.65
N PHE A 13 0.54 1.41 -10.44
CA PHE A 13 1.78 2.12 -10.67
C PHE A 13 2.30 2.00 -12.11
N THR A 14 1.48 1.48 -13.03
CA THR A 14 1.86 1.26 -14.44
C THR A 14 0.74 1.66 -15.40
N GLY A 15 1.09 1.83 -16.67
CA GLY A 15 0.11 2.04 -17.73
C GLY A 15 -0.77 3.28 -17.52
N PRO A 16 -2.05 3.25 -17.92
CA PRO A 16 -2.94 4.41 -17.79
C PRO A 16 -3.21 4.85 -16.34
N ALA A 17 -3.29 3.91 -15.40
CA ALA A 17 -3.59 4.18 -13.98
C ALA A 17 -2.46 4.99 -13.29
N LEU A 18 -1.23 4.89 -13.79
CA LEU A 18 -0.10 5.69 -13.30
C LEU A 18 -0.38 7.20 -13.38
N LYS A 19 -1.10 7.65 -14.41
CA LYS A 19 -1.44 9.08 -14.55
C LYS A 19 -2.35 9.54 -13.42
N GLU A 20 -3.34 8.73 -13.06
CA GLU A 20 -4.25 9.02 -11.96
C GLU A 20 -3.50 9.11 -10.63
N TRP A 21 -2.54 8.20 -10.39
CA TRP A 21 -1.66 8.26 -9.23
C TRP A 21 -0.84 9.57 -9.16
N VAL A 22 -0.24 9.98 -10.29
CA VAL A 22 0.54 11.22 -10.38
C VAL A 22 -0.35 12.45 -10.12
N GLU A 23 -1.55 12.49 -10.70
CA GLU A 23 -2.52 13.56 -10.48
C GLU A 23 -2.97 13.64 -9.01
N LEU A 24 -3.20 12.49 -8.38
CA LEU A 24 -3.58 12.38 -6.97
C LEU A 24 -2.47 12.92 -6.06
N CYS A 25 -1.22 12.57 -6.33
CA CYS A 25 -0.06 13.11 -5.63
C CYS A 25 0.04 14.64 -5.81
N GLY A 26 -0.24 15.15 -7.01
CA GLY A 26 -0.32 16.58 -7.29
C GLY A 26 -1.37 17.30 -6.45
N CYS A 27 -2.56 16.73 -6.32
CA CYS A 27 -3.63 17.25 -5.46
C CYS A 27 -3.21 17.31 -3.97
N TRP A 28 -2.35 16.39 -3.53
CA TRP A 28 -1.89 16.30 -2.15
C TRP A 28 -0.63 17.10 -1.84
N ALA A 29 0.14 17.48 -2.86
CA ALA A 29 1.44 18.15 -2.72
C ALA A 29 1.38 19.43 -1.87
N GLY A 30 0.25 20.14 -1.91
CA GLY A 30 0.05 21.39 -1.18
C GLY A 30 -0.07 21.25 0.35
N GLY A 31 -0.26 20.05 0.91
CA GLY A 31 -0.45 19.97 2.37
C GLY A 31 -0.62 18.60 3.02
N LEU A 32 -0.61 17.49 2.28
CA LEU A 32 -0.62 16.17 2.90
C LEU A 32 0.75 15.91 3.55
N ARG A 33 0.73 15.58 4.85
CA ARG A 33 1.96 15.36 5.63
C ARG A 33 2.19 13.89 5.96
N GLY A 34 1.15 13.08 6.01
CA GLY A 34 1.28 11.64 6.16
C GLY A 34 0.39 10.86 5.19
N LEU A 35 0.92 9.74 4.74
CA LEU A 35 0.26 8.83 3.80
C LEU A 35 0.50 7.39 4.27
N ARG A 36 -0.56 6.59 4.36
CA ARG A 36 -0.44 5.14 4.52
C ARG A 36 -0.82 4.45 3.22
N LEU A 37 0.14 3.79 2.60
CA LEU A 37 -0.04 2.99 1.39
C LEU A 37 -0.06 1.52 1.73
N LYS A 38 -1.12 0.83 1.35
CA LYS A 38 -1.12 -0.63 1.27
C LYS A 38 -0.96 -1.03 -0.18
N ILE A 39 0.10 -1.79 -0.48
CA ILE A 39 0.43 -2.19 -1.83
C ILE A 39 0.25 -3.70 -1.94
N LEU A 40 -0.65 -4.13 -2.80
CA LEU A 40 -0.84 -5.54 -3.13
C LEU A 40 -0.09 -5.83 -4.42
N ILE A 41 0.90 -6.72 -4.33
CA ILE A 41 1.71 -7.10 -5.47
C ILE A 41 1.47 -8.57 -5.79
N GLY A 42 1.17 -8.82 -7.07
CA GLY A 42 0.81 -10.14 -7.53
C GLY A 42 -0.61 -10.44 -7.12
N GLY A 43 -1.54 -10.12 -8.02
CA GLY A 43 -2.91 -10.54 -7.85
C GLY A 43 -3.89 -9.86 -8.79
N GLY A 44 -4.83 -10.65 -9.31
CA GLY A 44 -6.02 -10.11 -9.98
C GLY A 44 -7.03 -9.61 -8.94
N ILE A 45 -8.05 -8.89 -9.40
CA ILE A 45 -9.19 -8.42 -8.58
C ILE A 45 -9.86 -9.58 -7.80
N PHE A 46 -9.67 -10.81 -8.28
CA PHE A 46 -10.24 -12.04 -7.72
C PHE A 46 -9.22 -12.98 -7.06
N GLU A 47 -7.92 -12.73 -7.20
CA GLU A 47 -6.84 -13.52 -6.58
C GLU A 47 -5.79 -12.56 -6.03
N PRO A 48 -5.95 -12.03 -4.81
CA PRO A 48 -5.17 -10.89 -4.31
C PRO A 48 -3.70 -11.17 -4.00
N THR A 49 -3.23 -12.39 -4.30
CA THR A 49 -1.97 -12.92 -3.81
C THR A 49 -1.44 -14.00 -4.76
N ALA A 50 -1.09 -13.63 -5.99
CA ALA A 50 -0.18 -14.42 -6.81
C ALA A 50 1.26 -14.19 -6.33
N SER A 51 2.08 -15.22 -6.39
CA SER A 51 3.50 -15.15 -6.06
C SER A 51 4.21 -14.05 -6.88
N PHE A 52 5.09 -13.25 -6.25
CA PHE A 52 5.87 -12.22 -6.96
C PHE A 52 6.77 -12.87 -8.01
N ALA A 53 7.32 -14.04 -7.73
CA ALA A 53 8.10 -14.82 -8.70
C ALA A 53 7.26 -15.25 -9.91
N SER A 54 5.96 -15.44 -9.73
CA SER A 54 5.02 -15.79 -10.81
C SER A 54 4.69 -14.62 -11.74
N LEU A 55 5.08 -13.39 -11.38
CA LEU A 55 4.91 -12.22 -12.23
C LEU A 55 5.85 -12.22 -13.43
N ASN A 56 6.81 -13.16 -13.53
CA ASN A 56 7.70 -13.32 -14.71
C ASN A 56 8.30 -12.01 -15.22
N ASN A 57 8.68 -11.11 -14.31
CA ASN A 57 9.22 -9.79 -14.65
C ASN A 57 8.25 -8.92 -15.49
N ASN A 58 6.93 -9.05 -15.26
CA ASN A 58 5.93 -8.19 -15.87
C ASN A 58 6.03 -6.73 -15.37
N ALA A 59 5.23 -5.84 -15.95
CA ALA A 59 5.27 -4.40 -15.66
C ALA A 59 5.08 -4.08 -14.16
N GLU A 60 4.24 -4.85 -13.46
CA GLU A 60 3.99 -4.69 -12.02
C GLU A 60 5.24 -5.02 -11.20
N ALA A 61 5.89 -6.16 -11.49
CA ALA A 61 7.14 -6.53 -10.82
C ALA A 61 8.23 -5.49 -11.08
N GLN A 62 8.35 -4.98 -12.32
CA GLN A 62 9.34 -3.97 -12.69
C GLN A 62 9.09 -2.62 -12.00
N ALA A 63 7.83 -2.19 -11.88
CA ALA A 63 7.49 -0.94 -11.20
C ALA A 63 7.81 -0.98 -9.70
N MET A 64 7.81 -2.18 -9.11
CA MET A 64 8.04 -2.39 -7.68
C MET A 64 9.48 -2.80 -7.34
N ASP A 65 10.30 -3.17 -8.32
CA ASP A 65 11.70 -3.57 -8.14
C ASP A 65 12.62 -2.34 -7.95
N ILE A 66 12.46 -1.61 -6.86
CA ILE A 66 13.21 -0.37 -6.59
C ILE A 66 14.62 -0.60 -6.03
N SER A 67 14.93 -1.85 -5.64
CA SER A 67 16.21 -2.22 -5.03
C SER A 67 17.34 -2.37 -6.06
N LYS A 68 17.01 -2.51 -7.34
CA LYS A 68 17.99 -2.72 -8.42
C LYS A 68 18.42 -1.47 -9.19
N PHE A 69 17.85 -0.29 -8.91
CA PHE A 69 18.05 0.87 -9.78
C PHE A 69 19.11 1.86 -9.27
N PRO A 70 20.19 2.07 -10.04
CA PRO A 70 20.88 3.36 -10.04
C PRO A 70 20.08 4.42 -10.80
N GLU A 71 19.45 4.12 -11.96
CA GLU A 71 18.47 4.91 -12.75
C GLU A 71 17.96 4.09 -13.97
N PRO A 72 16.81 4.44 -14.60
CA PRO A 72 15.84 5.45 -14.21
C PRO A 72 14.92 4.94 -13.11
N ARG A 73 14.57 5.83 -12.18
CA ARG A 73 13.65 5.51 -11.09
C ARG A 73 12.23 5.38 -11.62
N PRO A 74 11.38 4.56 -10.97
CA PRO A 74 9.98 4.46 -11.36
C PRO A 74 9.26 5.81 -11.33
N GLU A 75 8.50 6.09 -12.39
CA GLU A 75 7.78 7.35 -12.58
C GLU A 75 6.79 7.62 -11.43
N TRP A 76 6.17 6.58 -10.86
CA TRP A 76 5.25 6.73 -9.72
C TRP A 76 5.93 7.29 -8.46
N ILE A 77 7.26 7.16 -8.34
CA ILE A 77 8.06 7.75 -7.27
C ILE A 77 8.46 9.18 -7.63
N GLU A 78 9.07 9.36 -8.81
CA GLU A 78 9.65 10.64 -9.24
C GLU A 78 8.57 11.70 -9.53
N GLU A 79 7.58 11.33 -10.33
CA GLU A 79 6.50 12.23 -10.73
C GLU A 79 5.32 12.20 -9.72
N GLY A 80 5.28 11.19 -8.85
CA GLY A 80 4.29 11.06 -7.78
C GLY A 80 4.82 11.51 -6.42
N LEU A 81 5.31 10.57 -5.62
CA LEU A 81 5.64 10.79 -4.20
C LEU A 81 6.67 11.91 -3.96
N ARG A 82 7.70 12.04 -4.80
CA ARG A 82 8.72 13.09 -4.64
C ARG A 82 8.17 14.49 -4.81
N ARG A 83 7.10 14.66 -5.61
CA ARG A 83 6.42 15.95 -5.77
C ARG A 83 5.64 16.38 -4.53
N MET A 84 5.36 15.47 -3.61
CA MET A 84 4.69 15.78 -2.35
C MET A 84 5.65 16.43 -1.34
N GLY A 85 6.02 17.69 -1.57
CA GLY A 85 7.03 18.40 -0.79
C GLY A 85 6.71 18.58 0.70
N LYS A 86 5.43 18.48 1.09
CA LYS A 86 4.99 18.53 2.49
C LYS A 86 4.88 17.17 3.18
N LEU A 87 5.04 16.06 2.44
CA LEU A 87 5.04 14.72 3.02
C LEU A 87 6.20 14.58 4.02
N ARG A 88 5.94 13.91 5.13
CA ARG A 88 6.89 13.64 6.24
C ARG A 88 6.85 12.20 6.69
N GLU A 89 5.69 11.57 6.63
CA GLU A 89 5.49 10.20 7.10
C GLU A 89 4.85 9.38 5.99
N LEU A 90 5.49 8.28 5.61
CA LEU A 90 4.95 7.30 4.69
C LEU A 90 4.91 5.94 5.40
N GLU A 91 3.73 5.43 5.68
CA GLU A 91 3.56 4.05 6.15
C GLU A 91 3.30 3.15 4.94
N VAL A 92 4.05 2.06 4.80
CA VAL A 92 3.90 1.11 3.70
C VAL A 92 3.57 -0.27 4.25
N GLU A 93 2.43 -0.80 3.84
CA GLU A 93 2.02 -2.18 4.07
C GLU A 93 2.19 -2.97 2.77
N LEU A 94 3.25 -3.79 2.70
CA LEU A 94 3.56 -4.62 1.53
C LEU A 94 2.87 -5.98 1.64
N CYS A 95 1.88 -6.21 0.78
CA CYS A 95 1.21 -7.49 0.63
C CYS A 95 1.82 -8.26 -0.55
N VAL A 96 2.98 -8.90 -0.30
CA VAL A 96 3.71 -9.74 -1.26
C VAL A 96 3.89 -11.11 -0.65
N LEU A 97 3.40 -12.17 -1.30
CA LEU A 97 3.38 -13.51 -0.69
C LEU A 97 4.76 -14.08 -0.40
N ASP A 98 5.67 -13.98 -1.35
CA ASP A 98 6.95 -14.68 -1.27
C ASP A 98 8.06 -13.82 -0.66
N TRP A 99 7.72 -12.66 -0.11
CA TRP A 99 8.69 -11.81 0.58
C TRP A 99 8.63 -12.05 2.07
N ASP A 100 9.79 -12.35 2.65
CA ASP A 100 9.98 -12.27 4.08
C ASP A 100 9.98 -10.81 4.57
N ASP A 101 9.93 -10.63 5.89
CA ASP A 101 9.87 -9.30 6.47
C ASP A 101 11.17 -8.51 6.29
N GLY A 102 12.31 -9.20 6.19
CA GLY A 102 13.60 -8.57 5.88
C GLY A 102 13.61 -7.94 4.49
N GLN A 103 13.06 -8.63 3.49
CA GLN A 103 12.91 -8.10 2.13
C GLN A 103 11.97 -6.89 2.09
N LYS A 104 10.85 -6.94 2.82
CA LYS A 104 9.90 -5.82 2.91
C LYS A 104 10.52 -4.59 3.59
N ILE A 105 11.31 -4.80 4.65
CA ILE A 105 12.02 -3.73 5.35
C ILE A 105 13.07 -3.11 4.44
N ALA A 106 13.91 -3.93 3.79
CA ALA A 106 14.94 -3.44 2.87
C ALA A 106 14.33 -2.64 1.69
N TRP A 107 13.16 -3.04 1.21
CA TRP A 107 12.41 -2.27 0.21
C TRP A 107 11.98 -0.90 0.75
N CYS A 108 11.44 -0.84 1.98
CA CYS A 108 11.03 0.44 2.58
C CYS A 108 12.22 1.37 2.82
N GLU A 109 13.37 0.84 3.26
CA GLU A 109 14.61 1.60 3.42
C GLU A 109 15.12 2.16 2.08
N SER A 110 15.01 1.36 1.02
CA SER A 110 15.35 1.78 -0.34
C SER A 110 14.43 2.92 -0.80
N LEU A 111 13.12 2.81 -0.56
CA LEU A 111 12.16 3.87 -0.87
C LEU A 111 12.46 5.15 -0.08
N GLU A 112 12.78 5.04 1.21
CA GLU A 112 13.15 6.20 2.03
C GLU A 112 14.37 6.93 1.47
N THR A 113 15.40 6.17 1.11
CA THR A 113 16.62 6.71 0.50
C THR A 113 16.29 7.47 -0.79
N ILE A 114 15.49 6.86 -1.67
CA ILE A 114 15.09 7.47 -2.95
C ILE A 114 14.29 8.78 -2.73
N LEU A 115 13.34 8.77 -1.79
CA LEU A 115 12.46 9.92 -1.51
C LEU A 115 13.20 11.09 -0.88
N ASN A 116 14.28 10.83 -0.15
CA ASN A 116 15.08 11.84 0.54
C ASN A 116 16.30 12.30 -0.25
N GLU A 117 16.70 11.59 -1.30
CA GLU A 117 17.81 12.02 -2.12
C GLU A 117 17.55 13.41 -2.73
N ARG A 118 18.46 14.35 -2.48
CA ARG A 118 18.40 15.75 -2.94
C ARG A 118 17.08 16.46 -2.58
N ARG A 119 16.42 16.05 -1.50
CA ARG A 119 15.14 16.62 -1.06
C ARG A 119 15.34 17.90 -0.26
N GLU A 120 14.76 19.01 -0.72
CA GLU A 120 14.84 20.30 -0.03
C GLU A 120 13.69 20.51 0.99
N GLY A 121 12.59 19.78 0.80
CA GLY A 121 11.33 19.99 1.50
C GLY A 121 11.25 19.43 2.93
N GLY A 122 12.33 18.89 3.49
CA GLY A 122 12.36 18.17 4.77
C GLY A 122 12.16 16.65 4.61
N GLU A 123 12.83 15.89 5.48
CA GLU A 123 12.91 14.42 5.44
C GLU A 123 11.53 13.73 5.49
N VAL A 124 11.36 12.69 4.69
CA VAL A 124 10.27 11.71 4.77
C VAL A 124 10.77 10.46 5.43
N ARG A 125 10.09 10.02 6.48
CA ARG A 125 10.35 8.72 7.12
C ARG A 125 9.43 7.68 6.53
N VAL A 126 9.98 6.57 6.07
CA VAL A 126 9.21 5.44 5.56
C VAL A 126 9.17 4.36 6.64
N ARG A 127 7.97 3.95 7.02
CA ARG A 127 7.77 2.88 7.99
C ARG A 127 7.16 1.68 7.28
N CYS A 128 7.88 0.57 7.27
CA CYS A 128 7.28 -0.72 6.94
C CYS A 128 6.32 -1.08 8.07
N VAL A 129 5.03 -1.17 7.76
CA VAL A 129 4.00 -1.54 8.74
C VAL A 129 3.42 -2.89 8.38
N GLU A 130 3.23 -3.72 9.40
CA GLU A 130 2.48 -4.95 9.24
C GLU A 130 1.01 -4.62 8.98
N ARG A 131 0.31 -5.61 8.41
CA ARG A 131 -1.14 -5.60 8.29
C ARG A 131 -1.71 -5.26 9.66
N LEU A 132 -2.31 -4.07 9.79
CA LEU A 132 -3.26 -3.86 10.86
C LEU A 132 -4.31 -4.93 10.61
N MET A 133 -4.30 -5.99 11.42
CA MET A 133 -5.48 -6.81 11.56
C MET A 133 -6.54 -5.79 11.97
N GLU A 134 -7.44 -5.45 11.03
CA GLU A 134 -8.66 -4.76 11.40
C GLU A 134 -9.19 -5.56 12.58
N ASP A 135 -9.22 -4.89 13.73
CA ASP A 135 -9.71 -5.42 14.98
C ASP A 135 -11.03 -6.09 14.64
N ARG A 136 -11.01 -7.43 14.52
CA ARG A 136 -12.23 -8.22 14.56
C ARG A 136 -12.64 -8.10 16.01
N GLY A 137 -13.24 -6.94 16.32
CA GLY A 137 -13.87 -6.68 17.60
C GLY A 137 -14.69 -7.90 17.97
N PRO A 138 -14.74 -8.25 19.26
CA PRO A 138 -15.18 -9.57 19.71
C PRO A 138 -16.47 -9.95 19.00
N LYS A 139 -16.44 -11.11 18.31
CA LYS A 139 -17.65 -11.72 17.74
C LYS A 139 -18.71 -11.67 18.82
N ARG A 140 -19.74 -10.84 18.63
CA ARG A 140 -20.94 -10.92 19.45
C ARG A 140 -21.50 -12.32 19.18
N GLU A 141 -21.26 -13.23 20.13
CA GLU A 141 -22.04 -14.44 20.24
C GLU A 141 -23.49 -14.00 20.39
N ILE A 142 -24.27 -14.18 19.34
CA ILE A 142 -25.71 -14.10 19.42
C ILE A 142 -26.10 -15.33 20.23
N VAL A 143 -26.28 -15.15 21.54
CA VAL A 143 -26.93 -16.12 22.39
C VAL A 143 -28.34 -16.28 21.85
N GLY A 144 -28.59 -17.40 21.18
CA GLY A 144 -29.93 -17.81 20.80
C GLY A 144 -30.68 -18.21 22.06
N GLU A 145 -31.40 -17.26 22.67
CA GLU A 145 -32.47 -17.59 23.61
C GLU A 145 -33.65 -18.13 22.80
N GLY A 146 -34.04 -19.36 23.12
CA GLY A 146 -35.12 -20.07 22.45
C GLY A 146 -36.49 -19.51 22.81
N GLU A 147 -37.39 -19.54 21.83
CA GLU A 147 -38.83 -19.49 22.07
C GLU A 147 -39.44 -20.81 21.63
N LYS A 148 -39.94 -21.56 22.61
CA LYS A 148 -40.83 -22.70 22.41
C LYS A 148 -42.13 -22.19 21.79
N GLN A 149 -42.50 -22.77 20.67
CA GLN A 149 -43.78 -22.54 20.02
C GLN A 149 -44.81 -23.51 20.63
N ASP A 150 -45.64 -23.01 21.56
CA ASP A 150 -46.79 -23.74 22.06
C ASP A 150 -47.95 -23.56 21.05
N GLY A 151 -48.18 -24.61 20.24
CA GLY A 151 -49.25 -24.68 19.25
C GLY A 151 -50.54 -25.28 19.82
N TYR A 152 -51.63 -24.53 19.68
CA TYR A 152 -53.00 -24.87 20.08
C TYR A 152 -53.60 -26.06 19.30
N GLY A 153 -54.25 -26.95 20.05
CA GLY A 153 -55.61 -27.49 19.86
C GLY A 153 -56.11 -27.95 18.49
N TYR A 154 -56.45 -29.24 18.42
CA TYR A 154 -57.59 -29.79 17.67
C TYR A 154 -58.36 -30.74 18.58
#